data_AF-A0A2E0QV53-F1
#
_entry.id   AF-A0A2E0QV53-F1
#
_cell.length_a   1.000
_cell.length_b   1.000
_cell.length_c   1.000
_cell.angle_alpha   90.00
_cell.angle_beta   90.00
_cell.angle_gamma   90.00
#
_symmetry.space_group_name_H-M   'P 1'
#
loop_
_entity.id
_entity.type
_entity.pdbx_description
1 polymer ?
#
loop_
_entity_poly.entity_id
_entity_poly.type
_entity_poly.pdbx_seq_one_letter_code
_entity_poly.pdbx_strand_id
1 'polypeptide(L)'
;MNEELLLTLEFEGTEREEGRILLSEMISKLEALTSSMNAVNRALTHKRKTTLYYRVAELNRVTEEHIFRITVEPVEKNIESRSRIEETHHRFFEELNRIRTTKEPSAEMSDDVIERFQALVNFDQDKFGGVVLRNHQSIVAFDDELKSAISSYLDSSEISYGSVEGRLERINLHGKTKYFVIYPESGPQQIRCEFVSDLKDSAKSALDERVVVSGRKFFRANQPFPHRIKVFEIQTLPQSASTDHLFHMRGESDDPKPSVETIRDLRNDW
;
A
#
# COMPACT_ATOMS: atom_id res chain seq x y z
N MET A 1 -14.33 -29.64 2.76
CA MET A 1 -13.31 -28.60 2.56
C MET A 1 -13.43 -28.16 1.12
N ASN A 2 -13.59 -26.86 0.84
CA ASN A 2 -13.69 -26.40 -0.54
C ASN A 2 -12.28 -26.32 -1.13
N GLU A 3 -11.88 -27.31 -1.93
CA GLU A 3 -10.55 -27.41 -2.53
C GLU A 3 -10.22 -26.19 -3.41
N GLU A 4 -11.24 -25.52 -3.95
CA GLU A 4 -11.11 -24.31 -4.78
C GLU A 4 -10.55 -23.11 -4.02
N LEU A 5 -10.57 -23.14 -2.69
CA LEU A 5 -10.08 -22.05 -1.83
C LEU A 5 -8.67 -22.29 -1.30
N LEU A 6 -8.09 -23.47 -1.55
CA LEU A 6 -6.78 -23.81 -1.03
C LEU A 6 -5.69 -23.08 -1.81
N LEU A 7 -4.68 -22.62 -1.08
CA LEU A 7 -3.46 -22.05 -1.65
C LEU A 7 -2.31 -22.97 -1.29
N THR A 8 -1.53 -23.39 -2.28
CA THR A 8 -0.34 -24.20 -2.07
C THR A 8 0.89 -23.38 -2.43
N LEU A 9 1.79 -23.23 -1.47
CA LEU A 9 3.11 -22.65 -1.66
C LEU A 9 4.11 -23.80 -1.74
N GLU A 10 4.85 -23.83 -2.83
CA GLU A 10 5.89 -24.82 -3.09
C GLU A 10 7.25 -24.13 -3.02
N PHE A 11 8.19 -24.80 -2.35
CA PHE A 11 9.56 -24.36 -2.22
C PHE A 11 10.49 -25.46 -2.68
N GLU A 12 11.44 -25.12 -3.53
CA GLU A 12 12.52 -26.01 -3.95
C GLU A 12 13.74 -25.78 -3.04
N GLY A 13 14.25 -26.84 -2.43
CA GLY A 13 15.48 -26.79 -1.63
C GLY A 13 16.72 -26.59 -2.51
N THR A 14 17.77 -25.99 -1.97
CA THR A 14 19.02 -25.78 -2.71
C THR A 14 19.98 -26.96 -2.54
N GLU A 15 20.89 -27.17 -3.49
CA GLU A 15 21.93 -28.20 -3.38
C GLU A 15 22.81 -27.97 -2.14
N ARG A 16 23.07 -26.71 -1.79
CA ARG A 16 23.87 -26.31 -0.63
C ARG A 16 23.32 -26.84 0.69
N GLU A 17 21.99 -26.89 0.80
CA GLU A 17 21.28 -27.38 1.99
C GLU A 17 20.84 -28.86 1.82
N GLU A 18 21.44 -29.60 0.88
CA GLU A 18 21.08 -31.00 0.55
C GLU A 18 19.58 -31.15 0.20
N GLY A 19 19.04 -30.18 -0.53
CA GLY A 19 17.62 -30.14 -0.87
C GLY A 19 16.70 -29.97 0.34
N ARG A 20 17.20 -29.32 1.41
CA ARG A 20 16.44 -28.88 2.58
C ARG A 20 16.25 -27.36 2.56
N ILE A 21 15.39 -26.86 3.44
CA ILE A 21 15.08 -25.44 3.58
C ILE A 21 15.10 -25.08 5.06
N LEU A 22 15.67 -23.92 5.37
CA LEU A 22 15.65 -23.38 6.72
C LEU A 22 14.23 -23.00 7.15
N LEU A 23 13.83 -23.46 8.34
CA LEU A 23 12.50 -23.18 8.91
C LEU A 23 12.21 -21.67 8.98
N SER A 24 13.20 -20.86 9.35
CA SER A 24 13.06 -19.40 9.44
C SER A 24 12.67 -18.75 8.12
N GLU A 25 13.23 -19.24 7.01
CA GLU A 25 12.97 -18.71 5.68
C GLU A 25 11.57 -19.12 5.19
N MET A 26 11.20 -20.36 5.46
CA MET A 26 9.85 -20.87 5.18
C MET A 26 8.79 -20.07 5.94
N ILE A 27 9.00 -19.80 7.24
CA ILE A 27 8.10 -18.96 8.06
C ILE A 27 8.00 -17.55 7.48
N SER A 28 9.13 -16.91 7.19
CA SER A 28 9.17 -15.57 6.60
C SER A 28 8.33 -15.48 5.31
N LYS A 29 8.38 -16.52 4.47
CA LYS A 29 7.59 -16.59 3.23
C LYS A 29 6.10 -16.78 3.48
N LEU A 30 5.71 -17.60 4.45
CA LEU A 30 4.30 -17.75 4.86
C LEU A 30 3.73 -16.45 5.46
N GLU A 31 4.55 -15.73 6.24
CA GLU A 31 4.19 -14.41 6.77
C GLU A 31 4.00 -13.40 5.63
N ALA A 32 4.92 -13.37 4.65
CA ALA A 32 4.80 -12.52 3.48
C ALA A 32 3.55 -12.85 2.65
N LEU A 33 3.24 -14.13 2.44
CA LEU A 33 2.02 -14.55 1.75
C LEU A 33 0.78 -14.04 2.48
N THR A 34 0.68 -14.33 3.77
CA THR A 34 -0.45 -13.90 4.62
C THR A 34 -0.59 -12.37 4.63
N SER A 35 0.53 -11.66 4.71
CA SER A 35 0.60 -10.20 4.68
C SER A 35 0.06 -9.63 3.37
N SER A 36 0.43 -10.20 2.23
CA SER A 36 -0.01 -9.79 0.89
C SER A 36 -1.49 -10.09 0.66
N MET A 37 -1.95 -11.30 1.01
CA MET A 37 -3.38 -11.67 0.92
C MET A 37 -4.27 -10.73 1.73
N ASN A 38 -3.84 -10.41 2.96
CA ASN A 38 -4.57 -9.48 3.82
C ASN A 38 -4.57 -8.03 3.28
N ALA A 39 -3.57 -7.63 2.51
CA ALA A 39 -3.56 -6.31 1.88
C ALA A 39 -4.55 -6.25 0.72
N VAL A 40 -4.59 -7.27 -0.13
CA VAL A 40 -5.61 -7.39 -1.20
C VAL A 40 -7.02 -7.43 -0.59
N ASN A 41 -7.24 -8.20 0.48
CA ASN A 41 -8.55 -8.26 1.15
C ASN A 41 -8.99 -6.88 1.67
N ARG A 42 -8.07 -6.09 2.24
CA ARG A 42 -8.38 -4.73 2.72
C ARG A 42 -8.67 -3.77 1.56
N ALA A 43 -7.94 -3.89 0.44
CA ALA A 43 -8.20 -3.10 -0.75
C ALA A 43 -9.61 -3.37 -1.30
N LEU A 44 -10.03 -4.63 -1.38
CA LEU A 44 -11.35 -5.04 -1.88
C LEU A 44 -12.51 -4.73 -0.93
N THR A 45 -12.29 -4.82 0.38
CA THR A 45 -13.36 -4.63 1.38
C THR A 45 -13.47 -3.19 1.88
N HIS A 46 -12.47 -2.35 1.57
CA HIS A 46 -12.29 -1.02 2.16
C HIS A 46 -12.28 -1.02 3.71
N LYS A 47 -12.07 -2.18 4.33
CA LYS A 47 -11.99 -2.32 5.80
C LYS A 47 -10.54 -2.14 6.25
N ARG A 48 -10.36 -1.41 7.37
CA ARG A 48 -9.02 -1.27 8.00
C ARG A 48 -8.50 -2.58 8.57
N LYS A 49 -9.38 -3.44 9.09
CA LYS A 49 -9.04 -4.75 9.68
C LYS A 49 -9.23 -5.85 8.65
N THR A 50 -8.27 -6.79 8.58
CA THR A 50 -8.45 -8.00 7.78
C THR A 50 -9.57 -8.86 8.34
N THR A 51 -10.35 -9.45 7.44
CA THR A 51 -11.43 -10.39 7.76
C THR A 51 -10.96 -11.84 7.72
N LEU A 52 -9.75 -12.10 7.20
CA LEU A 52 -9.22 -13.43 6.95
C LEU A 52 -8.01 -13.74 7.84
N TYR A 53 -7.87 -15.01 8.21
CA TYR A 53 -6.62 -15.61 8.63
C TYR A 53 -6.40 -16.90 7.86
N TYR A 54 -5.17 -17.42 7.90
CA TYR A 54 -4.82 -18.65 7.18
C TYR A 54 -4.33 -19.67 8.19
N ARG A 55 -4.77 -20.92 8.06
CA ARG A 55 -4.21 -22.06 8.81
C ARG A 55 -3.58 -23.05 7.85
N VAL A 56 -2.57 -23.76 8.31
CA VAL A 56 -1.94 -24.84 7.55
C VAL A 56 -2.91 -26.01 7.49
N ALA A 57 -3.33 -26.38 6.28
CA ALA A 57 -4.16 -27.54 6.01
C ALA A 57 -3.30 -28.78 5.79
N GLU A 58 -2.17 -28.62 5.09
CA GLU A 58 -1.29 -29.73 4.72
C GLU A 58 0.18 -29.29 4.62
N LEU A 59 1.09 -30.19 5.00
CA LEU A 59 2.53 -30.00 4.88
C LEU A 59 3.15 -31.30 4.32
N ASN A 60 3.69 -31.24 3.11
CA ASN A 60 4.26 -32.39 2.43
C ASN A 60 5.68 -32.10 1.93
N ARG A 61 6.50 -33.15 1.86
CA ARG A 61 7.81 -33.10 1.20
C ARG A 61 7.84 -34.15 0.09
N VAL A 62 8.16 -33.71 -1.12
CA VAL A 62 8.46 -34.58 -2.26
C VAL A 62 9.97 -34.78 -2.31
N THR A 63 10.43 -35.88 -1.72
CA THR A 63 11.86 -36.12 -1.48
C THR A 63 12.69 -36.16 -2.76
N GLU A 64 12.15 -36.74 -3.85
CA GLU A 64 12.85 -36.90 -5.13
C GLU A 64 13.09 -35.58 -5.86
N GLU A 65 12.18 -34.61 -5.68
CA GLU A 65 12.24 -33.29 -6.33
C GLU A 65 12.82 -32.21 -5.41
N HIS A 66 13.14 -32.55 -4.16
CA HIS A 66 13.51 -31.59 -3.11
C HIS A 66 12.46 -30.47 -2.90
N ILE A 67 11.19 -30.75 -3.19
CA ILE A 67 10.08 -29.80 -3.07
C ILE A 67 9.38 -29.95 -1.72
N PHE A 68 9.15 -28.83 -1.05
CA PHE A 68 8.29 -28.71 0.12
C PHE A 68 6.99 -28.02 -0.27
N ARG A 69 5.86 -28.66 -0.04
CA ARG A 69 4.52 -28.13 -0.33
C ARG A 69 3.81 -27.80 0.97
N ILE A 70 3.31 -26.57 1.07
CA ILE A 70 2.50 -26.12 2.20
C ILE A 70 1.17 -25.65 1.64
N THR A 71 0.10 -26.34 2.01
CA THR A 71 -1.25 -25.92 1.66
C THR A 71 -1.84 -25.18 2.84
N VAL A 72 -2.31 -23.96 2.59
CA VAL A 72 -3.02 -23.14 3.56
C VAL A 72 -4.46 -22.94 3.14
N GLU A 73 -5.34 -22.91 4.14
CA GLU A 73 -6.75 -22.61 3.92
C GLU A 73 -7.11 -21.27 4.58
N PRO A 74 -7.94 -20.45 3.89
CA PRO A 74 -8.47 -19.22 4.46
C PRO A 74 -9.59 -19.54 5.46
N VAL A 75 -9.61 -18.80 6.57
CA VAL A 75 -10.65 -18.88 7.59
C VAL A 75 -11.10 -17.47 7.97
N GLU A 76 -12.41 -17.27 8.06
CA GLU A 76 -12.98 -15.99 8.44
C GLU A 76 -12.85 -15.73 9.94
N LYS A 77 -12.51 -14.50 10.30
CA LYS A 77 -12.47 -14.06 11.71
C LYS A 77 -13.87 -13.83 12.29
N ASN A 78 -14.85 -13.52 11.46
CA ASN A 78 -16.22 -13.28 11.88
C ASN A 78 -17.19 -13.85 10.84
N ILE A 79 -18.06 -14.76 11.30
CA ILE A 79 -19.06 -15.47 10.49
C ILE A 79 -20.07 -14.51 9.85
N GLU A 80 -20.21 -13.29 10.38
CA GLU A 80 -21.13 -12.28 9.84
C GLU A 80 -20.59 -11.53 8.61
N SER A 81 -19.31 -11.70 8.24
CA SER A 81 -18.85 -11.18 6.96
C SER A 81 -19.29 -12.09 5.83
N ARG A 82 -19.92 -11.55 4.79
CA ARG A 82 -20.00 -12.26 3.51
C ARG A 82 -18.56 -12.49 3.03
N SER A 83 -18.07 -13.72 3.12
CA SER A 83 -16.71 -14.07 2.70
C SER A 83 -16.50 -13.64 1.25
N ARG A 84 -15.49 -12.78 1.04
CA ARG A 84 -14.96 -12.45 -0.30
C ARG A 84 -13.67 -13.23 -0.55
N ILE A 85 -13.59 -14.47 -0.05
CA ILE A 85 -12.37 -15.29 -0.11
C ILE A 85 -12.01 -15.57 -1.57
N GLU A 86 -12.94 -16.09 -2.35
CA GLU A 86 -12.76 -16.38 -3.77
C GLU A 86 -12.32 -15.13 -4.54
N GLU A 87 -13.01 -14.01 -4.34
CA GLU A 87 -12.68 -12.74 -4.97
C GLU A 87 -11.29 -12.23 -4.55
N THR A 88 -10.92 -12.39 -3.27
CA THR A 88 -9.59 -12.02 -2.77
C THR A 88 -8.51 -12.87 -3.45
N HIS A 89 -8.71 -14.19 -3.54
CA HIS A 89 -7.76 -15.10 -4.16
C HIS A 89 -7.65 -14.83 -5.66
N HIS A 90 -8.78 -14.72 -6.36
CA HIS A 90 -8.82 -14.40 -7.77
C HIS A 90 -8.08 -13.09 -8.06
N ARG A 91 -8.43 -12.00 -7.35
CA ARG A 91 -7.78 -10.71 -7.52
C ARG A 91 -6.28 -10.78 -7.22
N PHE A 92 -5.87 -11.53 -6.19
CA PHE A 92 -4.47 -11.68 -5.86
C PHE A 92 -3.64 -12.28 -7.03
N PHE A 93 -4.12 -13.38 -7.63
CA PHE A 93 -3.44 -14.01 -8.77
C PHE A 93 -3.53 -13.16 -10.03
N GLU A 94 -4.68 -12.52 -10.27
CA GLU A 94 -4.87 -11.59 -11.38
C GLU A 94 -3.84 -10.47 -11.34
N GLU A 95 -3.63 -9.84 -10.18
CA GLU A 95 -2.66 -8.75 -10.04
C GLU A 95 -1.21 -9.19 -10.24
N LEU A 96 -0.79 -10.35 -9.68
CA LEU A 96 0.56 -10.85 -9.92
C LEU A 96 0.82 -11.10 -11.41
N ASN A 97 -0.15 -11.72 -12.11
CA ASN A 97 -0.05 -11.96 -13.54
C ASN A 97 -0.10 -10.67 -14.36
N ARG A 98 -0.93 -9.71 -13.95
CA ARG A 98 -1.03 -8.39 -14.59
C ARG A 98 0.29 -7.63 -14.48
N ILE A 99 0.88 -7.55 -13.28
CA ILE A 99 2.17 -6.88 -13.08
C ILE A 99 3.26 -7.58 -13.89
N ARG A 100 3.25 -8.93 -13.93
CA ARG A 100 4.21 -9.68 -14.76
C ARG A 100 4.13 -9.30 -16.23
N THR A 101 2.91 -9.28 -16.78
CA THR A 101 2.67 -9.13 -18.23
C THR A 101 2.70 -7.67 -18.70
N THR A 102 2.06 -6.78 -17.96
CA THR A 102 1.89 -5.36 -18.33
C THR A 102 2.91 -4.45 -17.66
N LYS A 103 3.64 -4.93 -16.65
CA LYS A 103 4.54 -4.14 -15.78
C LYS A 103 3.83 -3.05 -14.97
N GLU A 104 2.50 -3.08 -14.92
CA GLU A 104 1.67 -2.13 -14.19
C GLU A 104 0.58 -2.84 -13.37
N PRO A 105 0.38 -2.48 -12.09
CA PRO A 105 -0.73 -2.99 -11.31
C PRO A 105 -2.06 -2.39 -11.79
N SER A 106 -3.19 -2.94 -11.34
CA SER A 106 -4.48 -2.26 -11.57
C SER A 106 -4.59 -0.96 -10.76
N ALA A 107 -5.42 -0.04 -11.25
CA ALA A 107 -5.63 1.28 -10.62
C ALA A 107 -6.20 1.20 -9.19
N GLU A 108 -6.80 0.07 -8.82
CA GLU A 108 -7.37 -0.16 -7.49
C GLU A 108 -6.32 -0.62 -6.46
N MET A 109 -5.15 -1.08 -6.92
CA MET A 109 -4.10 -1.59 -6.04
C MET A 109 -3.25 -0.44 -5.50
N SER A 110 -3.27 -0.28 -4.18
CA SER A 110 -2.37 0.66 -3.50
C SER A 110 -0.93 0.17 -3.49
N ASP A 111 0.03 1.08 -3.41
CA ASP A 111 1.46 0.78 -3.25
C ASP A 111 1.76 -0.16 -2.07
N ASP A 112 1.01 -0.11 -0.94
CA ASP A 112 1.17 -1.05 0.20
C ASP A 112 0.97 -2.51 -0.24
N VAL A 113 0.07 -2.76 -1.19
CA VAL A 113 -0.14 -4.11 -1.75
C VAL A 113 1.07 -4.52 -2.57
N ILE A 114 1.58 -3.62 -3.41
CA ILE A 114 2.69 -3.90 -4.33
C ILE A 114 4.01 -4.10 -3.55
N GLU A 115 4.25 -3.32 -2.49
CA GLU A 115 5.38 -3.52 -1.58
C GLU A 115 5.32 -4.88 -0.88
N ARG A 116 4.13 -5.36 -0.52
CA ARG A 116 3.96 -6.70 0.08
C ARG A 116 4.15 -7.81 -0.96
N PHE A 117 3.70 -7.60 -2.21
CA PHE A 117 4.06 -8.49 -3.31
C PHE A 117 5.57 -8.56 -3.49
N GLN A 118 6.27 -7.43 -3.44
CA GLN A 118 7.73 -7.40 -3.50
C GLN A 118 8.35 -8.26 -2.39
N ALA A 119 7.90 -8.11 -1.14
CA ALA A 119 8.38 -8.93 -0.02
C ALA A 119 8.07 -10.43 -0.20
N LEU A 120 6.92 -10.77 -0.79
CA LEU A 120 6.53 -12.13 -1.10
C LEU A 120 7.43 -12.76 -2.17
N VAL A 121 7.63 -12.07 -3.31
CA VAL A 121 8.39 -12.61 -4.44
C VAL A 121 9.90 -12.57 -4.22
N ASN A 122 10.41 -11.62 -3.41
CA ASN A 122 11.85 -11.51 -3.16
C ASN A 122 12.34 -12.60 -2.21
N PHE A 123 13.07 -13.56 -2.73
CA PHE A 123 13.77 -14.56 -1.92
C PHE A 123 15.23 -14.65 -2.35
N ASP A 124 16.05 -15.17 -1.43
CA ASP A 124 17.46 -15.42 -1.66
C ASP A 124 17.63 -16.76 -2.40
N GLN A 125 18.21 -16.71 -3.60
CA GLN A 125 18.44 -17.91 -4.43
C GLN A 125 19.43 -18.89 -3.78
N ASP A 126 20.26 -18.43 -2.83
CA ASP A 126 21.12 -19.33 -2.04
C ASP A 126 20.31 -20.15 -1.02
N LYS A 127 19.10 -19.71 -0.68
CA LYS A 127 18.21 -20.33 0.32
C LYS A 127 17.05 -21.11 -0.27
N PHE A 128 16.63 -20.77 -1.49
CA PHE A 128 15.58 -21.46 -2.24
C PHE A 128 16.00 -21.63 -3.70
N GLY A 129 15.86 -22.84 -4.25
CA GLY A 129 16.03 -23.07 -5.70
C GLY A 129 14.92 -22.41 -6.51
N GLY A 130 13.73 -22.31 -5.92
CA GLY A 130 12.53 -21.76 -6.55
C GLY A 130 11.39 -21.67 -5.57
N VAL A 131 10.43 -20.78 -5.86
CA VAL A 131 9.19 -20.65 -5.10
C VAL A 131 8.04 -20.51 -6.08
N VAL A 132 7.00 -21.33 -5.90
CA VAL A 132 5.80 -21.32 -6.73
C VAL A 132 4.58 -21.22 -5.84
N LEU A 133 3.68 -20.30 -6.15
CA LEU A 133 2.37 -20.21 -5.51
C LEU A 133 1.30 -20.69 -6.49
N ARG A 134 0.40 -21.55 -6.02
CA ARG A 134 -0.69 -22.07 -6.85
C ARG A 134 -2.01 -22.16 -6.08
N ASN A 135 -3.11 -22.09 -6.82
CA ASN A 135 -4.44 -22.52 -6.40
C ASN A 135 -4.99 -23.50 -7.46
N HIS A 136 -6.29 -23.79 -7.46
CA HIS A 136 -6.91 -24.69 -8.44
C HIS A 136 -6.90 -24.16 -9.89
N GLN A 137 -6.77 -22.84 -10.09
CA GLN A 137 -6.92 -22.17 -11.39
C GLN A 137 -5.63 -21.52 -11.91
N SER A 138 -4.67 -21.25 -11.04
CA SER A 138 -3.55 -20.35 -11.32
C SER A 138 -2.28 -20.85 -10.66
N ILE A 139 -1.17 -20.65 -11.38
CA ILE A 139 0.19 -20.96 -10.92
C ILE A 139 1.04 -19.74 -11.22
N VAL A 140 1.76 -19.25 -10.22
CA VAL A 140 2.67 -18.12 -10.34
C VAL A 140 4.02 -18.53 -9.78
N ALA A 141 5.02 -18.61 -10.65
CA ALA A 141 6.41 -18.76 -10.25
C ALA A 141 6.99 -17.40 -9.82
N PHE A 142 7.76 -17.38 -8.74
CA PHE A 142 8.43 -16.18 -8.24
C PHE A 142 9.80 -16.00 -8.92
N ASP A 143 9.79 -15.83 -10.23
CA ASP A 143 11.00 -15.68 -11.03
C ASP A 143 11.50 -14.22 -11.11
N ASP A 144 12.65 -14.05 -11.75
CA ASP A 144 13.31 -12.75 -11.90
C ASP A 144 12.50 -11.77 -12.77
N GLU A 145 11.66 -12.29 -13.68
CA GLU A 145 10.75 -11.46 -14.49
C GLU A 145 9.73 -10.76 -13.58
N LEU A 146 9.02 -11.53 -12.73
CA LEU A 146 8.04 -10.96 -11.80
C LEU A 146 8.71 -10.03 -10.76
N LYS A 147 9.87 -10.43 -10.20
CA LYS A 147 10.64 -9.60 -9.27
C LYS A 147 11.06 -8.27 -9.91
N SER A 148 11.57 -8.32 -11.14
CA SER A 148 12.00 -7.14 -11.89
C SER A 148 10.82 -6.25 -12.25
N ALA A 149 9.67 -6.81 -12.63
CA ALA A 149 8.47 -6.04 -12.94
C ALA A 149 7.97 -5.26 -11.72
N ILE A 150 7.84 -5.92 -10.56
CA ILE A 150 7.43 -5.29 -9.30
C ILE A 150 8.45 -4.21 -8.89
N SER A 151 9.75 -4.53 -8.95
CA SER A 151 10.79 -3.57 -8.54
C SER A 151 10.86 -2.37 -9.49
N SER A 152 10.74 -2.57 -10.79
CA SER A 152 10.73 -1.47 -11.77
C SER A 152 9.55 -0.54 -11.54
N TYR A 153 8.37 -1.07 -11.22
CA TYR A 153 7.22 -0.25 -10.84
C TYR A 153 7.50 0.56 -9.57
N LEU A 154 8.04 -0.10 -8.53
CA LEU A 154 8.39 0.54 -7.25
C LEU A 154 9.63 1.43 -7.30
N ASP A 155 10.43 1.40 -8.37
CA ASP A 155 11.58 2.30 -8.56
C ASP A 155 11.24 3.45 -9.51
N SER A 156 10.24 3.26 -10.38
CA SER A 156 9.73 4.32 -11.24
C SER A 156 9.23 5.48 -10.37
N SER A 157 9.91 6.62 -10.49
CA SER A 157 9.43 7.83 -9.84
C SER A 157 9.62 9.08 -10.69
N GLU A 158 8.51 9.77 -10.93
CA GLU A 158 8.55 11.15 -11.36
C GLU A 158 8.74 12.03 -10.13
N ILE A 159 9.47 13.13 -10.33
CA ILE A 159 9.85 14.00 -9.24
C ILE A 159 9.42 15.43 -9.53
N SER A 160 8.68 16.02 -8.61
CA SER A 160 8.36 17.45 -8.62
C SER A 160 8.58 18.09 -7.25
N TYR A 161 8.54 19.42 -7.20
CA TYR A 161 8.59 20.18 -5.95
C TYR A 161 7.20 20.74 -5.63
N GLY A 162 6.89 20.84 -4.35
CA GLY A 162 5.66 21.50 -3.90
C GLY A 162 5.29 21.08 -2.49
N SER A 163 4.07 21.42 -2.11
CA SER A 163 3.51 21.12 -0.80
C SER A 163 2.31 20.18 -0.90
N VAL A 164 2.05 19.46 0.19
CA VAL A 164 0.82 18.69 0.41
C VAL A 164 0.33 18.96 1.82
N GLU A 165 -0.98 19.16 1.95
CA GLU A 165 -1.66 19.29 3.23
C GLU A 165 -2.19 17.93 3.70
N GLY A 166 -2.10 17.66 5.00
CA GLY A 166 -2.74 16.50 5.61
C GLY A 166 -2.57 16.46 7.12
N ARG A 167 -3.13 15.44 7.76
CA ARG A 167 -2.96 15.22 9.20
C ARG A 167 -1.78 14.30 9.48
N LEU A 168 -0.87 14.71 10.36
CA LEU A 168 0.28 13.88 10.75
C LEU A 168 -0.13 12.93 11.88
N GLU A 169 -0.38 11.65 11.59
CA GLU A 169 -0.84 10.69 12.62
C GLU A 169 0.23 9.69 13.06
N ARG A 170 1.32 9.52 12.29
CA ARG A 170 2.35 8.52 12.60
C ARG A 170 3.75 9.08 12.37
N ILE A 171 4.65 8.82 13.32
CA ILE A 171 6.07 9.17 13.22
C ILE A 171 6.95 7.98 13.57
N ASN A 172 8.03 7.81 12.82
CA ASN A 172 9.10 6.86 13.10
C ASN A 172 10.43 7.62 13.20
N LEU A 173 11.00 7.57 14.40
CA LEU A 173 12.25 8.24 14.74
C LEU A 173 13.46 7.29 14.81
N HIS A 174 13.26 6.02 14.49
CA HIS A 174 14.27 4.97 14.57
C HIS A 174 14.84 4.64 13.19
N GLY A 175 16.06 4.12 13.16
CA GLY A 175 16.75 3.69 11.94
C GLY A 175 17.47 4.82 11.20
N LYS A 176 17.99 4.49 10.01
CA LYS A 176 18.78 5.41 9.17
C LYS A 176 17.93 6.51 8.53
N THR A 177 16.68 6.20 8.20
CA THR A 177 15.75 7.12 7.55
C THR A 177 14.58 7.41 8.48
N LYS A 178 14.51 8.64 8.99
CA LYS A 178 13.39 9.13 9.81
C LYS A 178 12.24 9.53 8.88
N TYR A 179 11.02 9.20 9.28
CA TYR A 179 9.84 9.56 8.49
C TYR A 179 8.62 9.75 9.36
N PHE A 180 7.66 10.54 8.87
CA PHE A 180 6.29 10.55 9.37
C PHE A 180 5.33 10.24 8.23
N VAL A 181 4.06 10.06 8.55
CA VAL A 181 3.01 9.82 7.57
C VAL A 181 1.92 10.86 7.77
N ILE A 182 1.55 11.52 6.66
CA ILE A 182 0.39 12.39 6.61
C ILE A 182 -0.77 11.69 5.91
N TYR A 183 -1.98 12.04 6.32
CA TYR A 183 -3.24 11.60 5.76
C TYR A 183 -3.93 12.83 5.16
N PRO A 184 -3.82 13.05 3.84
CA PRO A 184 -4.50 14.15 3.16
C PRO A 184 -6.02 14.03 3.28
N GLU A 185 -6.72 15.17 3.29
CA GLU A 185 -8.20 15.18 3.26
C GLU A 185 -8.76 14.68 1.93
N SER A 186 -7.99 14.81 0.85
CA SER A 186 -8.33 14.34 -0.49
C SER A 186 -7.11 13.77 -1.21
N GLY A 187 -7.34 12.81 -2.12
CA GLY A 187 -6.29 12.17 -2.90
C GLY A 187 -5.80 10.86 -2.26
N PRO A 188 -4.49 10.68 -2.01
CA PRO A 188 -3.95 9.40 -1.59
C PRO A 188 -4.33 9.10 -0.13
N GLN A 189 -4.45 7.82 0.21
CA GLN A 189 -4.80 7.41 1.58
C GLN A 189 -3.76 7.84 2.62
N GLN A 190 -2.49 7.85 2.23
CA GLN A 190 -1.38 8.27 3.09
C GLN A 190 -0.18 8.65 2.23
N ILE A 191 0.69 9.51 2.75
CA ILE A 191 1.94 9.90 2.11
C ILE A 191 3.09 9.75 3.10
N ARG A 192 4.16 9.05 2.70
CA ARG A 192 5.36 8.89 3.51
C ARG A 192 6.27 10.11 3.38
N CYS A 193 6.54 10.78 4.48
CA CYS A 193 7.33 12.00 4.52
C CYS A 193 8.68 11.74 5.19
N GLU A 194 9.75 11.63 4.41
CA GLU A 194 11.13 11.45 4.89
C GLU A 194 11.75 12.80 5.23
N PHE A 195 12.38 12.92 6.40
CA PHE A 195 12.92 14.19 6.86
C PHE A 195 14.32 14.04 7.49
N VAL A 196 15.10 15.12 7.44
CA VAL A 196 16.43 15.20 8.07
C VAL A 196 16.32 15.48 9.57
N SER A 197 17.38 15.19 10.34
CA SER A 197 17.38 15.30 11.80
C SER A 197 16.93 16.66 12.34
N ASP A 198 17.17 17.73 11.61
CA ASP A 198 16.88 19.11 12.04
C ASP A 198 15.38 19.39 12.12
N LEU A 199 14.57 18.69 11.34
CA LEU A 199 13.11 18.80 11.37
C LEU A 199 12.46 17.88 12.42
N LYS A 200 13.26 17.17 13.23
CA LYS A 200 12.77 16.19 14.21
C LYS A 200 11.83 16.82 15.24
N ASP A 201 12.20 17.96 15.79
CA ASP A 201 11.40 18.58 16.86
C ASP A 201 10.14 19.23 16.30
N SER A 202 10.20 19.78 15.08
CA SER A 202 9.01 20.22 14.33
C SER A 202 8.05 19.06 14.03
N ALA A 203 8.57 17.93 13.52
CA ALA A 203 7.76 16.75 13.22
C ALA A 203 7.11 16.13 14.47
N LYS A 204 7.80 16.16 15.61
CA LYS A 204 7.24 15.72 16.89
C LYS A 204 6.14 16.64 17.39
N SER A 205 6.37 17.96 17.32
CA SER A 205 5.41 18.96 17.81
C SER A 205 4.15 19.00 16.95
N ALA A 206 4.25 18.58 15.69
CA ALA A 206 3.14 18.51 14.75
C ALA A 206 2.38 17.16 14.78
N LEU A 207 2.69 16.25 15.72
CA LEU A 207 1.97 14.98 15.83
C LEU A 207 0.51 15.19 16.24
N ASP A 208 -0.39 14.55 15.49
CA ASP A 208 -1.86 14.66 15.56
C ASP A 208 -2.45 15.99 15.02
N GLU A 209 -1.59 16.87 14.49
CA GLU A 209 -1.96 18.18 13.94
C GLU A 209 -2.17 18.17 12.41
N ARG A 210 -2.86 19.20 11.91
CA ARG A 210 -2.90 19.52 10.47
C ARG A 210 -1.59 20.18 10.07
N VAL A 211 -0.99 19.72 8.99
CA VAL A 211 0.29 20.23 8.50
C VAL A 211 0.27 20.47 7.00
N VAL A 212 1.01 21.48 6.58
CA VAL A 212 1.48 21.63 5.19
C VAL A 212 2.94 21.18 5.14
N VAL A 213 3.21 20.19 4.30
CA VAL A 213 4.54 19.59 4.15
C VAL A 213 5.08 19.97 2.79
N SER A 214 6.16 20.75 2.77
CA SER A 214 6.84 21.17 1.54
C SER A 214 8.08 20.33 1.30
N GLY A 215 8.28 19.90 0.05
CA GLY A 215 9.42 19.05 -0.26
C GLY A 215 9.52 18.61 -1.71
N ARG A 216 10.43 17.66 -1.93
CA ARG A 216 10.57 16.93 -3.19
C ARG A 216 9.60 15.76 -3.18
N LYS A 217 8.56 15.86 -4.00
CA LYS A 217 7.46 14.90 -4.14
C LYS A 217 7.85 13.81 -5.15
N PHE A 218 7.62 12.55 -4.80
CA PHE A 218 7.86 11.39 -5.63
C PHE A 218 6.52 10.75 -5.99
N PHE A 219 6.27 10.59 -7.28
CA PHE A 219 5.05 10.01 -7.84
C PHE A 219 5.39 8.64 -8.40
N ARG A 220 4.44 7.70 -8.39
CA ARG A 220 4.58 6.49 -9.21
C ARG A 220 4.26 6.83 -10.66
N ALA A 221 4.74 5.98 -11.58
CA ALA A 221 4.26 6.05 -12.95
C ALA A 221 2.72 6.05 -12.99
N ASN A 222 2.15 6.98 -13.74
CA ASN A 222 0.71 7.11 -13.96
C ASN A 222 -0.15 7.38 -12.71
N GLN A 223 0.44 7.76 -11.56
CA GLN A 223 -0.33 8.17 -10.37
C GLN A 223 -0.35 9.71 -10.23
N PRO A 224 -1.53 10.32 -10.04
CA PRO A 224 -1.65 11.79 -9.93
C PRO A 224 -1.19 12.34 -8.57
N PHE A 225 -0.99 11.48 -7.58
CA PHE A 225 -0.64 11.87 -6.21
C PHE A 225 0.73 11.33 -5.81
N PRO A 226 1.49 12.06 -4.98
CA PRO A 226 2.77 11.58 -4.51
C PRO A 226 2.59 10.51 -3.43
N HIS A 227 3.38 9.44 -3.50
CA HIS A 227 3.42 8.40 -2.45
C HIS A 227 4.47 8.74 -1.38
N ARG A 228 5.46 9.57 -1.74
CA ARG A 228 6.58 9.93 -0.87
C ARG A 228 7.00 11.38 -1.05
N ILE A 229 7.41 12.03 0.04
CA ILE A 229 7.98 13.38 0.03
C ILE A 229 9.28 13.38 0.82
N LYS A 230 10.36 13.92 0.24
CA LYS A 230 11.55 14.32 1.00
C LYS A 230 11.34 15.75 1.47
N VAL A 231 11.10 15.90 2.77
CA VAL A 231 10.62 17.11 3.41
C VAL A 231 11.75 18.11 3.63
N PHE A 232 11.47 19.37 3.31
CA PHE A 232 12.34 20.50 3.62
C PHE A 232 11.72 21.42 4.69
N GLU A 233 10.39 21.45 4.77
CA GLU A 233 9.66 22.31 5.70
C GLU A 233 8.35 21.65 6.15
N ILE A 234 8.01 21.87 7.43
CA ILE A 234 6.77 21.43 8.06
C ILE A 234 6.13 22.67 8.67
N GLN A 235 4.96 23.06 8.18
CA GLN A 235 4.17 24.13 8.75
C GLN A 235 2.95 23.53 9.45
N THR A 236 2.84 23.70 10.77
CA THR A 236 1.64 23.33 11.51
C THR A 236 0.56 24.38 11.27
N LEU A 237 -0.61 23.93 10.81
CA LEU A 237 -1.76 24.79 10.63
C LEU A 237 -2.51 24.88 11.97
N PRO A 238 -3.09 26.05 12.30
CA PRO A 238 -3.98 26.15 13.44
C PRO A 238 -5.11 25.13 13.26
N GLN A 239 -5.43 24.38 14.32
CA GLN A 239 -6.64 23.56 14.37
C GLN A 239 -7.79 24.50 14.04
N SER A 240 -8.38 24.33 12.86
CA SER A 240 -9.32 25.30 12.30
C SER A 240 -10.35 25.66 13.37
N ALA A 241 -10.34 26.92 13.83
CA ALA A 241 -11.54 27.52 14.40
C ALA A 241 -12.66 27.14 13.44
N SER A 242 -13.75 26.58 13.97
CA SER A 242 -14.91 26.12 13.21
C SER A 242 -15.04 26.96 11.96
N THR A 243 -14.95 26.34 10.77
CA THR A 243 -15.22 27.04 9.52
C THR A 243 -16.54 27.75 9.74
N ASP A 244 -16.49 29.06 10.00
CA ASP A 244 -17.67 29.91 9.97
C ASP A 244 -18.23 29.61 8.60
N HIS A 245 -19.34 28.87 8.62
CA HIS A 245 -19.82 28.18 7.45
C HIS A 245 -19.77 29.14 6.28
N LEU A 246 -19.43 28.69 5.06
CA LEU A 246 -19.55 29.53 3.86
C LEU A 246 -20.92 30.25 3.75
N PHE A 247 -21.93 29.77 4.49
CA PHE A 247 -23.22 30.43 4.74
C PHE A 247 -23.16 31.79 5.47
N HIS A 248 -22.13 32.08 6.25
CA HIS A 248 -21.88 33.37 6.91
C HIS A 248 -21.13 34.36 6.00
N MET A 249 -20.61 33.93 4.85
CA MET A 249 -20.20 34.83 3.77
C MET A 249 -21.37 35.24 2.87
N ARG A 250 -22.58 35.37 3.43
CA ARG A 250 -23.63 36.18 2.80
C ARG A 250 -23.19 37.63 2.95
N GLY A 251 -22.80 38.26 1.84
CA GLY A 251 -22.41 39.66 1.86
C GLY A 251 -23.48 40.50 2.55
N GLU A 252 -23.10 41.17 3.64
CA GLU A 252 -23.79 42.37 4.09
C GLU A 252 -23.53 43.45 3.05
N SER A 253 -24.31 43.41 1.96
CA SER A 253 -24.51 44.58 1.13
C SER A 253 -25.62 45.37 1.80
N ASP A 254 -25.30 46.56 2.32
CA ASP A 254 -26.29 47.54 2.83
C ASP A 254 -27.29 48.01 1.76
N ASP A 255 -27.11 47.57 0.51
CA ASP A 255 -27.97 47.87 -0.62
C ASP A 255 -28.45 46.56 -1.28
N PRO A 256 -29.74 46.20 -1.19
CA PRO A 256 -30.29 44.95 -1.73
C PRO A 256 -30.46 45.06 -3.25
N LYS A 257 -29.34 45.16 -3.97
CA LYS A 257 -29.34 45.06 -5.43
C LYS A 257 -29.23 43.59 -5.86
N PRO A 258 -29.93 43.17 -6.92
CA PRO A 258 -29.73 41.87 -7.53
C PRO A 258 -28.25 41.68 -7.87
N SER A 259 -27.71 40.49 -7.62
CA SER A 259 -26.30 40.16 -7.83
C SER A 259 -25.79 40.47 -9.26
N VAL A 260 -26.68 40.56 -10.24
CA VAL A 260 -26.35 40.94 -11.62
C VAL A 260 -26.02 42.44 -11.75
N GLU A 261 -26.64 43.32 -10.97
CA GLU A 261 -26.36 44.77 -10.99
C GLU A 261 -25.02 45.08 -10.31
N THR A 262 -24.74 44.46 -9.16
CA THR A 262 -23.44 44.62 -8.47
C THR A 262 -22.25 44.22 -9.35
N ILE A 263 -22.39 43.14 -10.14
CA ILE A 263 -21.35 42.68 -11.07
C ILE A 263 -21.20 43.65 -12.25
N ARG A 264 -22.29 44.30 -12.69
CA ARG A 264 -22.23 45.30 -13.77
C ARG A 264 -21.55 46.59 -13.31
N ASP A 265 -21.84 47.05 -12.10
CA ASP A 265 -21.25 48.26 -11.54
C ASP A 265 -19.73 48.08 -11.33
N LEU A 266 -19.31 46.95 -10.75
CA LEU A 266 -17.88 46.61 -10.59
C LEU A 266 -17.13 46.50 -11.92
N ARG A 267 -17.82 46.20 -13.03
CA ARG A 267 -17.22 46.08 -14.37
C ARG A 267 -17.09 47.43 -15.09
N ASN A 268 -17.85 48.44 -14.68
CA ASN A 268 -17.87 49.75 -15.34
C ASN A 268 -16.95 50.78 -14.66
N ASP A 269 -16.37 50.45 -13.50
CA ASP A 269 -15.43 51.29 -12.74
C ASP A 269 -13.94 51.04 -13.10
N TRP A 270 -13.64 50.37 -14.22
CA TRP A 270 -12.29 50.15 -14.75
C TRP A 270 -12.14 50.66 -16.18
#